data_AF-A0A7V2LM83-F1
#
_entry.id   AF-A0A7V2LM83-F1
#
_cell.length_a   1.000
_cell.length_b   1.000
_cell.length_c   1.000
_cell.angle_alpha   90.00
_cell.angle_beta   90.00
_cell.angle_gamma   90.00
#
_symmetry.space_group_name_H-M   'P 1'
#
loop_
_entity.id
_entity.type
_entity.pdbx_description
1 polymer ?
#
loop_
_entity_poly.entity_id
_entity_poly.type
_entity_poly.pdbx_seq_one_letter_code
_entity_poly.pdbx_strand_id
1 'polypeptide(L)' 'MLRTIEATIDKEGTVDLLETVKLETSHRAIVTILDERVALNSSRPFGLCAGEFAVPDDFDEPLPEDILSSFEGS' A
#
# COMPACT_ATOMS: atom_id res chain seq x y z
N MET A 1 4.16 12.50 19.91
CA MET A 1 2.70 12.23 19.79
C MET A 1 2.34 12.39 18.32
N LEU A 2 1.60 11.44 17.73
CA LEU A 2 1.12 11.56 16.35
C LEU A 2 -0.13 12.45 16.34
N ARG A 3 -0.15 13.49 15.51
CA ARG A 3 -1.32 14.36 15.28
C ARG A 3 -1.56 14.44 13.79
N THR A 4 -2.82 14.32 13.38
CA THR A 4 -3.26 14.60 12.02
C THR A 4 -3.67 16.06 11.92
N ILE A 5 -3.23 16.74 10.86
CA ILE A 5 -3.54 18.14 10.58
C ILE A 5 -4.15 18.17 9.18
N GLU A 6 -5.27 18.86 9.03
CA GLU A 6 -5.90 19.04 7.72
C GLU A 6 -5.27 20.20 6.94
N ALA A 7 -5.14 20.00 5.64
CA ALA A 7 -4.58 20.96 4.71
C ALA A 7 -5.28 20.85 3.35
N THR A 8 -5.30 21.94 2.61
CA THR A 8 -5.69 21.95 1.19
C THR A 8 -4.45 21.97 0.31
N ILE A 9 -4.58 21.41 -0.88
CA ILE A 9 -3.56 21.48 -1.93
C ILE A 9 -4.24 22.06 -3.17
N ASP A 10 -3.73 23.19 -3.66
CA ASP A 10 -4.25 23.82 -4.86
C ASP A 10 -3.71 23.16 -6.15
N LYS A 11 -4.09 23.67 -7.32
CA LYS A 11 -3.68 23.10 -8.61
C LYS A 11 -2.22 23.37 -8.93
N GLU A 12 -1.64 24.38 -8.30
CA GLU A 12 -0.26 24.81 -8.41
C GLU A 12 0.66 24.02 -7.46
N GLY A 13 0.08 23.22 -6.56
CA GLY A 13 0.78 22.37 -5.60
C GLY A 13 1.10 23.07 -4.27
N THR A 14 0.53 24.24 -4.02
CA THR A 14 0.66 24.94 -2.74
C THR A 14 -0.10 24.20 -1.67
N VAL A 15 0.55 23.97 -0.52
CA VAL A 15 -0.07 23.31 0.65
C VAL A 15 -0.41 24.37 1.68
N ASP A 16 -1.69 24.53 1.97
CA ASP A 16 -2.19 25.45 2.99
C ASP A 16 -2.79 24.66 4.16
N LEU A 17 -2.25 24.87 5.36
CA LEU A 17 -2.83 24.31 6.57
C LEU A 17 -4.15 25.03 6.89
N LEU A 18 -5.19 24.26 7.21
CA LEU A 18 -6.49 24.84 7.58
C LEU A 18 -6.46 25.55 8.94
N GLU A 19 -5.41 25.30 9.73
CA GLU A 19 -5.21 25.90 11.03
C GLU A 19 -3.75 26.21 11.30
N THR A 20 -3.50 27.19 12.18
CA THR A 20 -2.14 27.44 12.68
C THR A 20 -1.73 26.37 13.68
N VAL A 21 -0.69 25.61 13.36
CA VAL A 21 -0.15 24.57 14.23
C VAL A 21 1.08 25.08 14.97
N LYS A 22 0.97 25.16 16.30
CA LYS A 22 2.11 25.45 17.18
C LYS A 22 2.90 24.17 17.43
N LEU A 23 4.14 24.14 16.97
CA LEU A 23 5.09 23.05 17.21
C LEU A 23 6.22 23.58 18.09
N GLU A 24 6.68 22.78 19.04
CA GLU A 24 7.82 23.14 19.90
C GLU A 24 9.15 23.13 19.12
N THR A 25 9.22 22.33 18.06
CA THR A 25 10.39 22.19 17.18
C THR A 25 9.97 22.00 15.72
N SER A 26 10.92 22.09 14.79
CA SER A 26 10.67 21.81 13.38
C SER A 26 10.42 20.31 13.14
N HIS A 27 9.43 20.00 12.29
CA HIS A 27 9.05 18.63 11.94
C HIS A 27 8.98 18.46 10.42
N ARG A 28 9.27 17.24 9.94
CA ARG A 28 9.05 16.86 8.54
C ARG A 28 7.61 16.40 8.36
N ALA A 29 6.94 16.94 7.34
CA ALA A 29 5.64 16.46 6.90
C ALA A 29 5.76 15.68 5.59
N ILE A 30 4.90 14.69 5.40
CA ILE A 30 4.74 13.94 4.15
C ILE A 30 3.30 14.10 3.71
N VAL A 31 3.12 14.40 2.42
CA VAL A 31 1.81 14.57 1.80
C VAL A 31 1.66 13.48 0.75
N THR A 32 0.58 12.71 0.84
CA THR A 32 0.22 11.70 -0.16
C THR A 32 -1.02 12.19 -0.90
N ILE A 33 -0.88 12.41 -2.21
CA ILE A 33 -1.99 12.73 -3.09
C ILE A 33 -2.38 11.44 -3.81
N LEU A 34 -3.61 10.98 -3.60
CA LEU A 34 -4.18 9.89 -4.38
C LEU A 34 -4.99 10.53 -5.51
N ASP A 35 -4.53 10.36 -6.75
CA ASP A 35 -5.27 10.85 -7.90
C ASP A 35 -6.54 10.00 -8.07
N GLU A 36 -7.72 10.63 -7.98
CA GLU A 36 -9.00 9.99 -8.24
C GLU A 36 -9.16 9.78 -9.75
N ARG A 37 -8.39 8.84 -10.31
CA ARG A 37 -8.64 8.04 -11.53
C ARG A 37 -7.32 7.50 -12.07
N VAL A 38 -6.85 6.41 -11.48
CA VAL A 38 -6.64 5.25 -12.37
C VAL A 38 -8.01 4.61 -12.49
N ALA A 39 -8.86 5.16 -13.36
CA ALA A 39 -9.99 4.39 -13.80
C ALA A 39 -9.39 3.15 -14.45
N LEU A 40 -9.43 2.02 -13.73
CA LEU A 40 -9.21 0.71 -14.33
C LEU A 40 -10.41 0.52 -15.27
N ASN A 41 -10.34 1.16 -16.44
CA ASN A 41 -11.35 1.10 -17.51
C ASN A 41 -11.44 -0.31 -18.11
N SER A 42 -10.67 -1.26 -17.57
CA SER A 42 -10.70 -2.66 -17.93
C SER A 42 -10.80 -3.49 -16.65
N SER A 43 -11.66 -4.50 -16.68
CA SER A 43 -11.58 -5.60 -15.71
C SER A 43 -10.14 -6.11 -15.68
N ARG A 44 -9.58 -6.28 -14.48
CA ARG A 44 -8.28 -6.93 -14.35
C ARG A 44 -8.37 -8.28 -15.07
N PRO A 45 -7.37 -8.66 -15.88
CA PRO A 45 -7.37 -9.98 -16.47
C PRO A 45 -7.44 -11.02 -15.35
N PHE A 46 -8.31 -12.01 -15.51
CA PHE A 46 -8.41 -13.11 -14.57
C PHE A 46 -7.10 -13.91 -14.59
N GLY A 47 -6.56 -14.22 -13.41
CA GLY A 47 -5.36 -15.05 -13.27
C GLY A 47 -4.09 -14.39 -13.84
N LEU A 48 -3.61 -13.32 -13.20
CA LEU A 48 -2.31 -12.71 -13.54
C LEU A 48 -1.15 -13.71 -13.52
N CYS A 49 -1.27 -14.75 -12.70
CA CYS A 49 -0.32 -15.86 -12.56
C CYS A 49 -0.92 -17.19 -13.03
N ALA A 50 -1.85 -17.17 -14.00
CA ALA A 50 -2.48 -18.39 -14.50
C ALA A 50 -1.40 -19.35 -15.08
N GLY A 51 -1.35 -20.57 -14.54
CA GLY A 51 -0.36 -21.59 -14.94
C GLY A 51 1.03 -21.43 -14.31
N GLU A 52 1.27 -20.39 -13.52
CA GLU A 52 2.53 -20.23 -12.77
C GLU A 52 2.54 -21.08 -11.50
N PHE A 53 1.36 -21.31 -10.90
CA PHE A 53 1.20 -22.15 -9.71
C PHE A 53 0.32 -23.35 -10.04
N ALA A 54 0.78 -24.53 -9.66
CA ALA A 54 -0.03 -25.74 -9.65
C ALA A 54 -0.59 -25.94 -8.23
N VAL A 55 -1.90 -26.06 -8.12
CA VAL A 55 -2.53 -26.52 -6.88
C VAL A 55 -2.41 -28.05 -6.87
N PRO A 56 -1.82 -28.67 -5.82
CA PRO A 56 -1.79 -30.13 -5.70
C PRO A 56 -3.20 -30.75 -5.70
N ASP A 57 -3.29 -32.03 -6.06
CA ASP A 57 -4.57 -32.75 -6.07
C ASP A 57 -5.23 -32.81 -4.68
N ASP A 58 -4.40 -32.82 -3.62
CA ASP A 58 -4.85 -32.62 -2.24
C ASP A 58 -4.31 -31.28 -1.72
N PHE A 59 -5.21 -30.30 -1.62
CA PHE A 59 -4.87 -28.97 -1.11
C PHE A 59 -4.59 -28.97 0.40
N ASP A 60 -5.12 -29.95 1.13
CA ASP A 60 -4.95 -30.05 2.58
C ASP A 60 -3.66 -30.81 2.97
N GLU A 61 -2.91 -31.32 1.98
CA GLU A 61 -1.59 -31.89 2.21
C GLU A 61 -0.62 -30.82 2.76
N PRO A 62 0.26 -31.21 3.71
CA PRO A 62 1.27 -30.30 4.23
C PRO A 62 2.20 -29.80 3.10
N LEU A 63 2.65 -28.55 3.24
CA LEU A 63 3.59 -27.97 2.28
C LEU A 63 4.90 -28.80 2.22
N PRO A 64 5.55 -28.87 1.05
CA PRO A 64 6.88 -29.44 0.90
C PRO A 64 7.89 -28.87 1.90
N GLU A 65 8.78 -29.73 2.40
CA GLU A 65 9.78 -29.39 3.44
C GLU A 65 10.71 -28.25 3.01
N ASP A 66 11.11 -28.24 1.74
CA ASP A 66 11.93 -27.18 1.15
C ASP A 66 11.21 -25.83 1.16
N ILE A 67 9.89 -25.82 0.94
CA ILE A 67 9.06 -24.62 1.07
C ILE A 67 8.98 -24.20 2.54
N LEU A 68 8.64 -25.11 3.46
CA LEU A 68 8.55 -24.81 4.91
C LEU A 68 9.84 -24.20 5.45
N SER A 69 10.99 -24.78 5.09
CA SER A 69 12.31 -24.29 5.52
C SER A 69 12.61 -22.85 5.08
N SER A 70 11.99 -22.36 4.01
CA SER A 70 12.14 -20.98 3.54
C SER A 70 11.40 -19.95 4.41
N PHE A 71 10.35 -20.37 5.14
CA PHE A 71 9.57 -19.51 6.03
C PHE A 71 10.09 -19.48 7.46
N GLU A 72 10.74 -20.56 7.90
CA GLU A 72 11.15 -20.69 9.31
C GLU A 72 12.33 -19.80 9.69
N GLY A 73 13.07 -19.26 8.70
CA GLY A 73 14.18 -18.36 8.95
C GLY A 73 15.35 -19.08 9.64
N SER A 74 16.56 -18.95 9.09
CA SER A 74 17.76 -19.47 9.76
C SER A 74 18.06 -18.74 11.07
#